data_AF-A0A917V1G4-F1
#
_entry.id   AF-A0A917V1G4-F1
#
_cell.length_a   1.000
_cell.length_b   1.000
_cell.length_c   1.000
_cell.angle_alpha   90.00
_cell.angle_beta   90.00
_cell.angle_gamma   90.00
#
_symmetry.space_group_name_H-M   'P 1'
#
loop_
_entity.id
_entity.type
_entity.pdbx_description
1 polymer ?
#
loop_
_entity_poly.entity_id
_entity_poly.type
_entity_poly.pdbx_seq_one_letter_code
_entity_poly.pdbx_strand_id
1 'polypeptide(L)'
;MELIGKVQERCEERNKVFLTLDILFTLLSMGLAIWMLFLAIPALTGSSQLFLIILTIFMTFFLGMTYGIRVVEMIVTGKREYFALMLFSAILMFGIAIFEWWLLV
;
A
#
# COMPACT_ATOMS: atom_id res chain seq x y z
N MET A 1 27.00 -0.08 -6.89
CA MET A 1 26.67 -1.32 -6.13
C MET A 1 26.19 -1.05 -4.70
N GLU A 2 26.39 0.14 -4.12
CA GLU A 2 25.95 0.45 -2.74
C GLU A 2 24.45 0.35 -2.48
N LEU A 3 23.61 0.62 -3.48
CA LEU A 3 22.14 0.53 -3.33
C LEU A 3 21.67 -0.91 -3.10
N ILE A 4 22.36 -1.89 -3.70
CA ILE A 4 22.01 -3.30 -3.56
C ILE A 4 22.41 -3.79 -2.16
N GLY A 5 23.56 -3.35 -1.65
CA GLY A 5 24.02 -3.65 -0.29
C GLY A 5 23.06 -3.14 0.79
N LYS A 6 22.58 -1.89 0.69
CA LYS A 6 21.58 -1.34 1.63
C LYS A 6 20.24 -2.07 1.60
N VAL A 7 19.83 -2.60 0.44
CA VAL A 7 18.62 -3.42 0.32
C VAL A 7 18.84 -4.80 0.95
N GLN A 8 20.04 -5.36 0.79
CA GLN A 8 20.42 -6.65 1.34
C GLN A 8 20.53 -6.61 2.87
N GLU A 9 21.09 -5.53 3.44
CA GLU A 9 21.19 -5.30 4.88
C GLU A 9 19.79 -5.14 5.52
N ARG A 10 18.89 -4.38 4.88
CA ARG A 10 17.46 -4.33 5.29
C ARG A 10 16.73 -5.67 5.14
N CYS A 11 17.19 -6.54 4.25
CA CYS A 11 16.65 -7.88 4.04
C CYS A 11 17.10 -8.87 5.12
N GLU A 12 18.34 -8.73 5.61
CA GLU A 12 18.88 -9.56 6.70
C GLU A 12 18.27 -9.18 8.06
N GLU A 13 17.94 -7.90 8.25
CA GLU A 13 17.40 -7.37 9.51
C GLU A 13 15.87 -7.52 9.66
N ARG A 14 15.16 -7.86 8.58
CA ARG A 14 13.70 -8.04 8.55
C ARG A 14 13.34 -9.52 8.47
N ASN A 15 12.23 -9.87 9.11
CA ASN A 15 11.76 -11.25 9.06
C ASN A 15 11.23 -11.55 7.63
N LYS A 16 11.76 -12.60 6.98
CA LYS A 16 11.52 -12.91 5.55
C LYS A 16 10.04 -12.85 5.16
N VAL A 17 9.16 -13.33 6.03
CA VAL A 17 7.69 -13.34 5.80
C VAL A 17 7.12 -11.93 5.66
N PHE A 18 7.52 -11.00 6.53
CA PHE A 18 7.05 -9.62 6.50
C PHE A 18 7.59 -8.87 5.29
N LEU A 19 8.84 -9.14 4.91
CA LEU A 19 9.43 -8.58 3.71
C LEU A 19 8.71 -9.07 2.44
N THR A 20 8.40 -10.37 2.37
CA THR A 20 7.64 -10.92 1.24
C THR A 20 6.23 -10.32 1.16
N LEU A 21 5.51 -10.19 2.28
CA LEU A 21 4.20 -9.54 2.30
C LEU A 21 4.28 -8.07 1.86
N ASP A 22 5.25 -7.31 2.38
CA ASP A 22 5.46 -5.89 2.04
C ASP A 22 5.69 -5.70 0.54
N ILE A 23 6.57 -6.52 -0.05
CA ILE A 23 6.86 -6.51 -1.48
C ILE A 23 5.63 -6.89 -2.29
N LEU A 24 4.90 -7.94 -1.87
CA LEU A 24 3.72 -8.42 -2.59
C LEU A 24 2.63 -7.36 -2.63
N PHE A 25 2.30 -6.76 -1.48
CA PHE A 25 1.29 -5.69 -1.43
C PHE A 25 1.72 -4.42 -2.14
N THR A 26 3.00 -4.06 -2.07
CA THR A 26 3.54 -2.94 -2.83
C THR A 26 3.42 -3.17 -4.34
N LEU A 27 3.80 -4.35 -4.83
CA LEU A 27 3.67 -4.72 -6.24
C LEU A 27 2.21 -4.73 -6.69
N LEU A 28 1.32 -5.23 -5.85
CA LEU A 28 -0.11 -5.32 -6.15
C LEU A 28 -0.74 -3.92 -6.21
N SER A 29 -0.38 -3.03 -5.27
CA SER A 29 -0.78 -1.62 -5.28
C SER A 29 -0.22 -0.87 -6.50
N MET A 30 1.05 -1.10 -6.83
CA MET A 30 1.69 -0.49 -8.01
C MET A 30 1.05 -0.98 -9.31
N GLY A 31 0.74 -2.27 -9.41
CA GLY A 31 0.00 -2.85 -10.53
C GLY A 31 -1.39 -2.26 -10.68
N LEU A 32 -2.14 -2.13 -9.58
CA LEU A 32 -3.44 -1.46 -9.56
C LEU A 32 -3.34 0.00 -9.97
N ALA A 33 -2.31 0.73 -9.51
CA ALA A 33 -2.08 2.13 -9.88
C ALA A 33 -1.82 2.31 -11.37
N ILE A 34 -0.98 1.44 -11.96
CA ILE A 34 -0.74 1.42 -13.41
C ILE A 34 -2.06 1.13 -14.13
N TRP A 35 -2.83 0.15 -13.66
CA TRP A 35 -4.10 -0.19 -14.28
C TRP A 35 -5.11 0.96 -14.20
N MET A 36 -5.13 1.68 -13.09
CA MET A 36 -5.94 2.88 -12.89
C MET A 36 -5.58 3.98 -13.89
N LEU A 37 -4.29 4.21 -14.17
CA LEU A 37 -3.86 5.17 -15.19
C LEU A 37 -4.34 4.79 -16.59
N PHE A 38 -4.33 3.50 -16.93
CA PHE A 38 -4.85 3.01 -18.22
C PHE A 38 -6.37 3.11 -18.32
N LEU A 39 -7.10 2.97 -17.21
CA LEU A 39 -8.57 3.05 -17.15
C LEU A 39 -9.10 4.48 -16.97
N ALA A 40 -8.30 5.39 -16.42
CA ALA A 40 -8.63 6.80 -16.26
C ALA A 40 -8.87 7.49 -17.62
N ILE A 41 -8.08 7.12 -18.64
CA ILE A 41 -8.18 7.69 -19.99
C ILE A 41 -9.54 7.38 -20.64
N PRO A 42 -10.02 6.12 -20.72
CA PRO A 42 -11.34 5.79 -21.26
C PRO A 42 -12.52 6.16 -20.33
N ALA A 43 -12.30 6.38 -19.04
CA ALA A 43 -13.37 6.85 -18.14
C ALA A 43 -13.66 8.34 -18.29
N LEU A 44 -12.65 9.14 -18.66
CA LEU A 44 -12.86 10.54 -19.05
C LEU A 44 -13.73 10.66 -20.32
N THR A 45 -13.75 9.64 -21.17
CA THR A 45 -14.49 9.61 -22.44
C THR A 45 -15.81 8.84 -22.39
N GLY A 46 -16.26 8.41 -21.20
CA GLY A 46 -17.62 7.90 -20.98
C GLY A 46 -17.76 6.45 -20.51
N SER A 47 -16.67 5.77 -20.12
CA SER A 47 -16.79 4.44 -19.47
C SER A 47 -17.20 4.54 -18.00
N SER A 48 -17.81 3.46 -17.47
CA SER A 48 -18.41 3.40 -16.12
C SER A 48 -17.44 3.82 -15.02
N GLN A 49 -17.68 5.02 -14.45
CA GLN A 49 -16.94 5.59 -13.32
C GLN A 49 -16.90 4.64 -12.09
N LEU A 50 -17.91 3.78 -11.94
CA LEU A 50 -18.04 2.81 -10.86
C LEU A 50 -16.84 1.85 -10.79
N PHE A 51 -16.31 1.40 -11.94
CA PHE A 51 -15.17 0.48 -11.98
C PHE A 51 -13.88 1.18 -11.51
N LEU A 52 -13.68 2.44 -11.87
CA LEU A 52 -12.55 3.23 -11.39
C LEU A 52 -12.61 3.46 -9.89
N ILE A 53 -13.79 3.82 -9.35
CA ILE A 53 -13.93 4.08 -7.91
C ILE A 53 -13.63 2.79 -7.12
N ILE A 54 -14.16 1.64 -7.56
CA ILE A 54 -13.85 0.34 -6.94
C ILE A 54 -12.34 0.07 -7.00
N LEU A 55 -11.70 0.29 -8.15
CA LEU A 55 -10.26 0.06 -8.32
C LEU A 55 -9.42 0.97 -7.39
N THR A 56 -9.81 2.24 -7.23
CA THR A 56 -9.16 3.18 -6.31
C THR A 56 -9.28 2.71 -4.87
N ILE A 57 -10.47 2.28 -4.43
CA ILE A 57 -10.68 1.76 -3.07
C ILE A 57 -9.74 0.59 -2.79
N PHE A 58 -9.67 -0.39 -3.71
CA PHE A 58 -8.77 -1.53 -3.55
C PHE A 58 -7.31 -1.09 -3.50
N MET A 59 -6.89 -0.16 -4.36
CA MET A 59 -5.53 0.36 -4.37
C MET A 59 -5.17 1.01 -3.03
N THR A 60 -6.03 1.90 -2.52
CA THR A 60 -5.85 2.60 -1.24
C THR A 60 -5.83 1.60 -0.08
N PHE A 61 -6.69 0.58 -0.12
CA PHE A 61 -6.75 -0.47 0.89
C PHE A 61 -5.47 -1.32 0.94
N PHE A 62 -4.96 -1.78 -0.22
CA PHE A 62 -3.71 -2.54 -0.28
C PHE A 62 -2.50 -1.71 0.17
N LEU A 63 -2.50 -0.42 -0.15
CA LEU A 63 -1.49 0.52 0.31
C LEU A 63 -1.54 0.68 1.84
N GLY A 64 -2.74 0.81 2.42
CA GLY A 64 -2.97 0.81 3.87
C GLY A 64 -2.50 -0.48 4.55
N MET A 65 -2.78 -1.65 3.95
CA MET A 65 -2.27 -2.94 4.46
C MET A 65 -0.74 -3.00 4.47
N THR A 66 -0.07 -2.41 3.48
CA THR A 66 1.40 -2.37 3.43
C THR A 66 1.96 -1.63 4.64
N TYR A 67 1.41 -0.46 4.98
CA TYR A 67 1.77 0.26 6.20
C TYR A 67 1.40 -0.52 7.47
N GLY A 68 0.22 -1.17 7.50
CA GLY A 68 -0.20 -2.02 8.61
C GLY A 68 0.77 -3.18 8.89
N ILE A 69 1.27 -3.83 7.85
CA ILE A 69 2.24 -4.93 7.95
C ILE A 69 3.57 -4.42 8.50
N ARG A 70 4.02 -3.23 8.08
CA ARG A 70 5.22 -2.59 8.65
C ARG A 70 5.04 -2.26 10.14
N VAL A 71 3.86 -1.77 10.53
CA VAL A 71 3.53 -1.52 11.94
C VAL A 71 3.56 -2.82 12.74
N VAL A 72 2.93 -3.89 12.26
CA VAL A 72 2.93 -5.21 12.92
C VAL A 72 4.35 -5.76 13.03
N GLU A 73 5.14 -5.67 11.96
CA GLU A 73 6.53 -6.11 11.99
C GLU A 73 7.35 -5.33 13.02
N MET A 74 7.22 -4.01 13.06
CA MET A 74 7.90 -3.16 14.05
C MET A 74 7.52 -3.51 15.50
N ILE A 75 6.26 -3.89 15.73
CA ILE A 75 5.80 -4.41 17.04
C ILE A 75 6.51 -5.73 17.36
N VAL A 76 6.56 -6.66 16.41
CA VAL A 76 7.16 -7.99 16.61
C VAL A 76 8.68 -7.94 16.77
N THR A 77 9.37 -7.08 16.01
CA THR A 77 10.83 -6.91 16.11
C THR A 77 11.28 -5.92 17.18
N GLY A 78 10.34 -5.22 17.84
CA GLY A 78 10.64 -4.23 18.88
C GLY A 78 11.28 -2.94 18.38
N LYS A 79 11.44 -2.77 17.06
CA LYS A 79 12.00 -1.56 16.45
C LYS A 79 10.95 -0.45 16.45
N ARG A 80 11.21 0.61 17.21
CA ARG A 80 10.30 1.77 17.31
C ARG A 80 10.66 2.92 16.38
N GLU A 81 11.75 2.82 15.64
CA GLU A 81 12.15 3.85 14.69
C GLU A 81 11.06 4.02 13.62
N TYR A 82 10.55 5.25 13.49
CA TYR A 82 9.47 5.62 12.58
C TYR A 82 8.13 4.89 12.81
N PHE A 83 7.96 4.20 13.93
CA PHE A 83 6.74 3.45 14.24
C PHE A 83 5.49 4.36 14.24
N ALA A 84 5.58 5.51 14.92
CA ALA A 84 4.48 6.47 14.98
C ALA A 84 4.12 7.02 13.58
N LEU A 85 5.13 7.23 12.72
CA LEU A 85 4.93 7.70 11.35
C LEU A 85 4.20 6.63 10.52
N MET A 86 4.67 5.38 10.58
CA MET A 86 4.04 4.26 9.88
C MET A 86 2.62 4.00 10.36
N LEU A 87 2.37 4.10 11.66
CA LEU A 87 1.06 3.93 12.26
C LEU A 87 0.10 5.04 11.84
N PHE A 88 0.56 6.29 11.85
CA PHE A 88 -0.22 7.41 11.32
C PHE A 88 -0.54 7.23 9.83
N SER A 89 0.45 6.84 9.01
CA SER A 89 0.24 6.55 7.59
C SER A 89 -0.76 5.43 7.36
N ALA A 90 -0.69 4.34 8.14
CA ALA A 90 -1.66 3.25 8.06
C ALA A 90 -3.08 3.74 8.36
N ILE A 91 -3.27 4.49 9.46
CA ILE A 91 -4.57 5.04 9.85
C ILE A 91 -5.11 5.98 8.77
N LEU A 92 -4.26 6.87 8.23
CA LEU A 92 -4.65 7.80 7.17
C LEU A 92 -5.13 7.04 5.92
N MET A 93 -4.36 6.05 5.47
CA MET A 93 -4.70 5.26 4.28
C MET A 93 -5.99 4.47 4.47
N PHE A 94 -6.18 3.81 5.62
CA PHE A 94 -7.44 3.14 5.92
C PHE A 94 -8.61 4.13 6.03
N GLY A 95 -8.38 5.32 6.60
CA GLY A 95 -9.38 6.38 6.67
C GLY A 95 -9.83 6.86 5.29
N ILE A 96 -8.89 7.06 4.36
CA ILE A 96 -9.18 7.41 2.97
C ILE A 96 -9.96 6.29 2.29
N ALA A 97 -9.55 5.03 2.45
CA ALA A 97 -10.27 3.89 1.86
C ALA A 97 -11.72 3.78 2.37
N ILE A 98 -11.96 4.05 3.65
CA ILE A 98 -13.32 4.07 4.24
C ILE A 98 -14.13 5.25 3.67
N PHE A 99 -13.50 6.41 3.50
CA PHE A 99 -14.15 7.58 2.91
C PHE A 99 -14.52 7.36 1.44
N GLU A 100 -13.63 6.76 0.66
CA GLU A 100 -13.87 6.37 -0.74
C GLU A 100 -15.01 5.33 -0.82
N TRP A 101 -15.05 4.37 0.10
CA TRP A 101 -16.17 3.42 0.20
C TRP A 101 -17.48 4.10 0.54
N TRP A 102 -17.48 5.06 1.48
CA TRP A 102 -18.67 5.81 1.86
C TRP A 102 -19.20 6.68 0.71
N LEU A 103 -18.33 7.24 -0.13
CA LEU A 103 -18.70 7.97 -1.34
C LEU A 103 -19.35 7.10 -2.42
N LEU A 104 -19.12 5.79 -2.39
CA LEU A 104 -19.65 4.84 -3.37
C LEU A 104 -21.03 4.28 -2.97
N VAL A 105 -21.38 4.32 -1.67
CA VAL A 105 -22.68 3.88 -1.11
C VAL A 105 -23.71 5.01 -1.19
#